data_AF-A0A8T3MJ24-F1
#
_entry.id   AF-A0A8T3MJ24-F1
#
_cell.length_a   1.000
_cell.length_b   1.000
_cell.length_c   1.000
_cell.angle_alpha   90.00
_cell.angle_beta   90.00
_cell.angle_gamma   90.00
#
_symmetry.space_group_name_H-M   'P 1'
#
loop_
_entity.id
_entity.type
_entity.pdbx_description
1 polymer ?
#
loop_
_entity_poly.entity_id
_entity_poly.type
_entity_poly.pdbx_seq_one_letter_code
_entity_poly.pdbx_strand_id
1 'polypeptide(L)'
;MTTSDDQPPEHWAGTASLDPTPVWKQYLIVVLLLIGALAVIGVAAALAIAPQLATPPALVPGNRLVLARAELPGVMKAPLRIGQGIVPERQALWILQVADREYIAVSAYWSHPDTGERCPVLAGSLTPGPAGAVWRAGPGCEGHKWNFGPRGDPLNAPRSLDRYLVSVEGDRVIVNLSRAIRGFGKTPQPTRSPL
;
A
#
# COMPACT_ATOMS: atom_id res chain seq x y z
N MET A 1 -71.93 -31.68 -33.31
CA MET A 1 -70.52 -31.72 -33.77
C MET A 1 -70.22 -30.36 -34.36
N THR A 2 -70.10 -29.36 -33.47
CA THR A 2 -68.85 -28.80 -32.93
C THR A 2 -68.20 -27.83 -33.93
N THR A 3 -68.71 -26.60 -33.85
CA THR A 3 -68.02 -25.31 -34.01
C THR A 3 -66.51 -25.44 -34.00
N SER A 4 -65.87 -25.03 -35.11
CA SER A 4 -64.41 -24.92 -35.26
C SER A 4 -63.94 -23.47 -35.05
N ASP A 5 -64.57 -22.75 -34.12
CA ASP A 5 -64.13 -21.46 -33.62
C ASP A 5 -63.71 -21.68 -32.16
N ASP A 6 -62.40 -21.59 -31.89
CA ASP A 6 -61.78 -21.17 -30.62
C ASP A 6 -60.33 -21.67 -30.52
N GLN A 7 -59.51 -21.38 -31.54
CA GLN A 7 -58.07 -21.32 -31.33
C GLN A 7 -57.58 -19.97 -31.83
N PRO A 8 -57.20 -19.02 -30.95
CA PRO A 8 -56.64 -17.75 -31.39
C PRO A 8 -55.44 -18.08 -32.27
N PRO A 9 -55.24 -17.40 -33.42
CA PRO A 9 -54.05 -17.62 -34.22
C PRO A 9 -52.88 -17.33 -33.30
N GLU A 10 -52.19 -18.42 -32.96
CA GLU A 10 -50.98 -18.52 -32.19
C GLU A 10 -49.94 -17.64 -32.91
N HIS A 11 -50.00 -16.33 -32.65
CA HIS A 11 -49.08 -15.31 -33.10
C HIS A 11 -47.79 -15.43 -32.28
N TRP A 12 -47.29 -16.66 -32.15
CA TRP A 12 -45.88 -16.88 -31.91
C TRP A 12 -45.20 -16.28 -33.11
N ALA A 13 -44.59 -15.10 -32.91
CA ALA A 13 -43.36 -14.73 -33.57
C ALA A 13 -43.24 -15.35 -34.97
N GLY A 14 -43.88 -14.74 -35.98
CA GLY A 14 -43.82 -15.23 -37.37
C GLY A 14 -42.35 -15.48 -37.78
N THR A 15 -42.08 -16.28 -38.80
CA THR A 15 -40.71 -16.73 -39.15
C THR A 15 -39.63 -15.63 -39.25
N ALA A 16 -40.03 -14.36 -39.39
CA ALA A 16 -39.18 -13.16 -39.32
C ALA A 16 -38.79 -12.69 -37.89
N SER A 17 -39.38 -13.23 -36.83
CA SER A 17 -39.19 -12.82 -35.43
C SER A 17 -37.97 -13.48 -34.77
N LEU A 18 -37.41 -14.51 -35.39
CA LEU A 18 -36.16 -15.15 -35.00
C LEU A 18 -35.04 -14.69 -35.94
N ASP A 19 -35.04 -13.43 -36.39
CA ASP A 19 -33.93 -12.92 -37.18
C ASP A 19 -32.67 -12.99 -36.30
N PRO A 20 -31.80 -13.98 -36.52
CA PRO A 20 -30.68 -14.20 -35.62
C PRO A 20 -29.84 -12.95 -35.74
N THR A 21 -29.44 -12.35 -34.61
CA THR A 21 -28.45 -11.27 -34.64
C THR A 21 -27.34 -11.72 -35.58
N PRO A 22 -27.12 -11.04 -36.72
CA PRO A 22 -26.33 -11.64 -37.78
C PRO A 22 -24.94 -11.91 -37.23
N VAL A 23 -24.41 -13.12 -37.47
CA VAL A 23 -23.26 -13.70 -36.77
C VAL A 23 -22.03 -12.76 -36.76
N TRP A 24 -21.89 -11.91 -37.78
CA TRP A 24 -20.87 -10.86 -37.84
C TRP A 24 -20.89 -9.88 -36.65
N LYS A 25 -22.07 -9.55 -36.10
CA LYS A 25 -22.20 -8.71 -34.89
C LYS A 25 -21.64 -9.42 -33.66
N GLN A 26 -21.78 -10.74 -33.57
CA GLN A 26 -21.20 -11.55 -32.50
C GLN A 26 -19.67 -11.57 -32.61
N TYR A 27 -19.11 -11.76 -33.82
CA TYR A 27 -17.66 -11.67 -34.02
C TYR A 27 -17.10 -10.28 -33.66
N LEU A 28 -17.84 -9.21 -33.97
CA LEU A 28 -17.44 -7.84 -33.63
C LEU A 28 -17.37 -7.66 -32.09
N ILE A 29 -18.35 -8.18 -31.35
CA ILE A 29 -18.33 -8.17 -29.88
C ILE A 29 -17.13 -8.96 -29.34
N VAL A 30 -16.84 -10.16 -29.87
CA VAL A 30 -15.69 -10.96 -29.44
C VAL A 30 -14.38 -10.22 -29.70
N VAL A 31 -14.22 -9.62 -30.87
CA VAL A 31 -13.02 -8.83 -31.21
C VAL A 31 -12.87 -7.63 -30.28
N LEU A 32 -13.95 -6.89 -30.01
CA LEU A 32 -13.92 -5.77 -29.07
C LEU A 32 -13.56 -6.22 -27.65
N LEU A 33 -14.11 -7.34 -27.18
CA LEU A 33 -13.77 -7.90 -25.87
C LEU A 33 -12.30 -8.35 -25.82
N LEU A 34 -11.80 -8.98 -26.89
CA LEU A 34 -10.41 -9.38 -26.99
C LEU A 34 -9.47 -8.17 -26.95
N ILE A 35 -9.74 -7.15 -27.76
CA ILE A 35 -8.95 -5.91 -27.78
C ILE A 35 -9.03 -5.22 -26.42
N GLY A 36 -10.22 -5.16 -25.81
CA GLY A 36 -10.40 -4.61 -24.47
C GLY A 36 -9.58 -5.35 -23.41
N ALA A 37 -9.62 -6.68 -23.42
CA ALA A 37 -8.82 -7.51 -22.52
C ALA A 37 -7.31 -7.29 -22.72
N LEU A 38 -6.85 -7.27 -23.97
CA LEU A 38 -5.45 -7.01 -24.30
C LEU A 38 -5.00 -5.61 -23.85
N ALA A 39 -5.85 -4.59 -24.02
CA ALA A 39 -5.57 -3.23 -23.56
C ALA A 39 -5.44 -3.18 -22.02
N VAL A 40 -6.34 -3.84 -21.29
CA VAL A 40 -6.27 -3.93 -19.83
C VAL A 40 -4.97 -4.63 -19.38
N ILE A 41 -4.61 -5.74 -20.02
CA ILE A 41 -3.36 -6.46 -19.72
C ILE A 41 -2.14 -5.57 -20.01
N GLY A 42 -2.13 -4.88 -21.16
CA GLY A 42 -1.04 -3.99 -21.54
C GLY A 42 -0.84 -2.85 -20.53
N VAL A 43 -1.92 -2.21 -20.09
CA VAL A 43 -1.87 -1.17 -19.05
C VAL A 43 -1.37 -1.75 -17.73
N ALA A 44 -1.89 -2.89 -17.30
CA ALA A 44 -1.45 -3.53 -16.05
C ALA A 44 0.05 -3.89 -16.08
N ALA A 45 0.53 -4.43 -17.20
CA ALA A 45 1.94 -4.74 -17.41
C ALA A 45 2.82 -3.49 -17.36
N ALA A 46 2.41 -2.40 -18.02
CA ALA A 46 3.13 -1.13 -18.01
C ALA A 46 3.24 -0.55 -16.59
N LEU A 47 2.17 -0.61 -15.79
CA LEU A 47 2.19 -0.16 -14.39
C LEU A 47 3.07 -1.05 -13.50
N ALA A 48 3.14 -2.35 -13.80
CA ALA A 48 3.95 -3.30 -13.04
C ALA A 48 5.46 -3.07 -13.21
N ILE A 49 5.92 -2.76 -14.44
CA ILE A 49 7.33 -2.50 -14.75
C ILE A 49 7.77 -1.05 -14.48
N ALA A 50 6.82 -0.15 -14.25
CA ALA A 50 7.11 1.27 -14.04
C ALA A 50 8.19 1.55 -12.95
N PRO A 51 8.28 0.81 -11.83
CA PRO A 51 9.34 1.02 -10.83
C PRO A 51 10.77 0.76 -11.35
N GLN A 52 10.90 -0.12 -12.34
CA GLN A 52 12.18 -0.48 -12.94
C GLN A 52 12.65 0.56 -13.96
N LEU A 53 11.70 1.30 -14.56
CA LEU A 53 11.98 2.32 -15.58
C LEU A 53 12.13 3.73 -14.98
N ALA A 54 11.55 3.99 -13.81
CA ALA A 54 11.58 5.31 -13.19
C ALA A 54 13.01 5.71 -12.75
N THR A 55 13.38 6.97 -12.98
CA THR A 55 14.63 7.54 -12.44
C THR A 55 14.45 7.89 -10.97
N PRO A 56 15.20 7.28 -10.03
CA PRO A 56 15.09 7.63 -8.62
C PRO A 56 15.56 9.07 -8.33
N PRO A 57 15.00 9.74 -7.31
CA PRO A 57 13.91 9.28 -6.48
C PRO A 57 12.54 9.58 -7.14
N ALA A 58 11.64 8.59 -7.18
CA ALA A 58 10.38 8.71 -7.90
C ALA A 58 9.20 8.05 -7.19
N LEU A 59 8.04 8.70 -7.24
CA LEU A 59 6.76 8.09 -6.86
C LEU A 59 6.06 7.55 -8.10
N VAL A 60 5.86 6.24 -8.13
CA VAL A 60 5.32 5.49 -9.27
C VAL A 60 3.86 5.09 -8.97
N PRO A 61 3.00 4.94 -10.00
CA PRO A 61 1.64 4.44 -9.82
C PRO A 61 1.55 3.20 -8.93
N GLY A 62 0.47 3.15 -8.13
CA GLY A 62 0.32 2.14 -7.08
C GLY A 62 1.01 2.49 -5.76
N ASN A 63 1.32 3.78 -5.53
CA ASN A 63 1.92 4.30 -4.30
C ASN A 63 3.27 3.62 -3.98
N ARG A 64 4.12 3.45 -4.99
CA ARG A 64 5.44 2.85 -4.85
C ARG A 64 6.51 3.93 -4.96
N LEU A 65 7.26 4.14 -3.89
CA LEU A 65 8.38 5.07 -3.87
C LEU A 65 9.66 4.30 -4.23
N VAL A 66 10.35 4.74 -5.27
CA VAL A 66 11.60 4.14 -5.76
C VAL A 66 12.75 5.05 -5.39
N LEU A 67 13.77 4.50 -4.75
CA LEU A 67 14.95 5.22 -4.27
C LEU A 67 16.22 4.52 -4.75
N ALA A 68 17.26 5.31 -5.05
CA ALA A 68 18.57 4.78 -5.37
C ALA A 68 19.27 4.32 -4.08
N ARG A 69 19.76 3.08 -4.04
CA ARG A 69 20.44 2.52 -2.87
C ARG A 69 21.70 3.32 -2.50
N ALA A 70 22.38 3.88 -3.49
CA ALA A 70 23.57 4.70 -3.29
C ALA A 70 23.31 6.01 -2.52
N GLU A 71 22.07 6.50 -2.56
CA GLU A 71 21.65 7.73 -1.86
C GLU A 71 21.10 7.44 -0.46
N LEU A 72 20.89 6.17 -0.12
CA LEU A 72 20.37 5.76 1.18
C LEU A 72 21.47 5.71 2.25
N PRO A 73 21.10 5.93 3.52
CA PRO A 73 22.06 5.84 4.61
C PRO A 73 22.62 4.42 4.71
N GLY A 74 23.90 4.33 5.08
CA GLY A 74 24.54 3.06 5.41
C GLY A 74 24.00 2.42 6.69
N VAL A 75 24.45 1.21 6.98
CA VAL A 75 24.02 0.43 8.16
C VAL A 75 24.16 1.25 9.44
N MET A 76 23.04 1.40 10.14
CA MET A 76 22.90 2.13 11.40
C MET A 76 23.43 3.57 11.36
N LYS A 77 23.45 4.21 10.18
CA LYS A 77 23.73 5.64 10.04
C LYS A 77 22.46 6.47 10.25
N ALA A 78 22.64 7.79 10.36
CA ALA A 78 21.55 8.74 10.52
C ALA A 78 20.44 8.49 9.48
N PRO A 79 19.17 8.32 9.91
CA PRO A 79 18.06 8.08 9.00
C PRO A 79 17.83 9.19 7.99
N LEU A 80 17.43 8.82 6.78
CA LEU A 80 17.03 9.76 5.74
C LEU A 80 15.52 10.01 5.81
N ARG A 81 15.11 11.28 5.80
CA ARG A 81 13.69 11.66 5.73
C ARG A 81 13.27 11.82 4.28
N ILE A 82 12.16 11.19 3.89
CA ILE A 82 11.47 11.43 2.63
C ILE A 82 10.12 12.08 2.93
N GLY A 83 9.87 13.26 2.36
CA GLY A 83 8.66 14.05 2.63
C GLY A 83 8.30 14.95 1.45
N GLN A 84 7.87 16.19 1.75
CA GLN A 84 7.53 17.19 0.74
C GLN A 84 8.57 17.26 -0.38
N GLY A 85 8.10 17.25 -1.63
CA GLY A 85 8.91 17.17 -2.86
C GLY A 85 8.73 15.87 -3.61
N ILE A 86 8.44 14.76 -2.92
CA ILE A 86 8.24 13.43 -3.54
C ILE A 86 6.94 12.80 -3.06
N VAL A 87 6.70 12.85 -1.75
CA VAL A 87 5.48 12.34 -1.12
C VAL A 87 4.77 13.47 -0.39
N PRO A 88 3.43 13.46 -0.30
CA PRO A 88 2.70 14.39 0.54
C PRO A 88 3.20 14.29 1.99
N GLU A 89 3.27 15.40 2.70
CA GLU A 89 3.79 15.42 4.07
C GLU A 89 3.02 14.47 5.01
N ARG A 90 1.73 14.25 4.74
CA ARG A 90 0.90 13.28 5.47
C ARG A 90 1.38 11.82 5.35
N GLN A 91 2.21 11.51 4.37
CA GLN A 91 2.82 10.20 4.12
C GLN A 91 4.36 10.28 4.20
N ALA A 92 4.92 11.35 4.76
CA ALA A 92 6.35 11.45 4.99
C ALA A 92 6.82 10.27 5.84
N LEU A 93 8.04 9.81 5.58
CA LEU A 93 8.62 8.64 6.20
C LEU A 93 10.12 8.82 6.45
N TRP A 94 10.65 7.98 7.33
CA TRP A 94 12.07 7.83 7.60
C TRP A 94 12.57 6.50 7.07
N ILE A 95 13.77 6.49 6.52
CA ILE A 95 14.45 5.29 6.03
C ILE A 95 15.73 5.10 6.81
N LEU A 96 15.91 3.88 7.32
CA LEU A 96 17.10 3.43 8.01
C LEU A 96 17.55 2.09 7.44
N GLN A 97 18.85 1.92 7.23
CA GLN A 97 19.42 0.61 7.00
C GLN A 97 19.79 -0.03 8.34
N VAL A 98 19.13 -1.11 8.74
CA VAL A 98 19.37 -1.77 10.04
C VAL A 98 20.42 -2.87 9.97
N ALA A 99 20.55 -3.52 8.81
CA ALA A 99 21.58 -4.52 8.51
C ALA A 99 21.94 -4.44 7.01
N ASP A 100 22.94 -5.21 6.58
CA ASP A 100 23.28 -5.23 5.15
C ASP A 100 22.06 -5.61 4.31
N ARG A 101 21.74 -4.75 3.34
CA ARG A 101 20.54 -4.82 2.48
C ARG A 101 19.18 -4.89 3.22
N GLU A 102 19.13 -4.67 4.52
CA GLU A 102 17.88 -4.60 5.30
C GLU A 102 17.53 -3.14 5.56
N TYR A 103 16.54 -2.62 4.83
CA TYR A 103 16.02 -1.27 4.99
C TYR A 103 14.66 -1.29 5.69
N ILE A 104 14.50 -0.39 6.66
CA ILE A 104 13.26 -0.15 7.37
C ILE A 104 12.74 1.23 6.98
N ALA A 105 11.48 1.27 6.54
CA ALA A 105 10.73 2.50 6.32
C ALA A 105 9.68 2.65 7.42
N VAL A 106 9.78 3.70 8.22
CA VAL A 106 8.80 4.03 9.26
C VAL A 106 8.10 5.35 8.93
N SER A 107 6.82 5.47 9.27
CA SER A 107 6.08 6.73 9.12
C SER A 107 6.76 7.84 9.93
N ALA A 108 6.86 9.03 9.34
CA ALA A 108 7.30 10.24 10.03
C ALA A 108 6.22 10.78 11.01
N TYR A 109 5.11 10.06 11.15
CA TYR A 109 4.05 10.35 12.09
C TYR A 109 3.58 9.08 12.79
N TRP A 110 3.33 9.20 14.09
CA TRP A 110 2.80 8.14 14.92
C TRP A 110 1.51 8.62 15.56
N SER A 111 0.47 7.78 15.48
CA SER A 111 -0.80 8.05 16.18
C SER A 111 -0.85 7.29 17.49
N HIS A 112 -1.13 8.00 18.58
CA HIS A 112 -1.36 7.40 19.88
C HIS A 112 -2.58 6.46 19.81
N PRO A 113 -2.51 5.22 20.35
CA PRO A 113 -3.59 4.24 20.21
C PRO A 113 -4.91 4.69 20.84
N ASP A 114 -4.86 5.36 21.98
CA ASP A 114 -6.05 5.66 22.77
C ASP A 114 -6.68 7.02 22.41
N THR A 115 -5.84 8.01 22.13
CA THR A 115 -6.30 9.39 21.84
C THR A 115 -6.40 9.68 20.35
N GLY A 116 -5.77 8.85 19.50
CA GLY A 116 -5.66 9.09 18.06
C GLY A 116 -4.78 10.28 17.70
N GLU A 117 -4.17 10.95 18.68
CA GLU A 117 -3.33 12.12 18.47
C GLU A 117 -2.15 11.78 17.56
N ARG A 118 -1.90 12.61 16.55
CA ARG A 118 -0.87 12.40 15.54
C ARG A 118 0.37 13.21 15.87
N CYS A 119 1.45 12.52 16.21
CA CYS A 119 2.71 13.12 16.64
C CYS A 119 3.79 12.93 15.58
N PRO A 120 4.66 13.93 15.34
CA PRO A 120 5.79 13.77 14.44
C PRO A 120 6.78 12.77 15.04
N VAL A 121 7.33 11.88 14.24
CA VAL A 121 8.42 10.99 14.62
C VAL A 121 9.73 11.67 14.27
N LEU A 122 10.61 11.76 15.26
CA LEU A 122 11.94 12.36 15.17
C LEU A 122 12.99 11.25 15.17
N ALA A 123 13.99 11.39 14.30
CA ALA A 123 15.17 10.53 14.30
C ALA A 123 16.32 11.21 15.09
N GLY A 124 17.10 10.43 15.82
CA GLY A 124 18.33 10.91 16.44
C GLY A 124 19.43 11.20 15.42
N SER A 125 20.38 12.08 15.77
CA SER A 125 21.60 12.32 14.97
C SER A 125 22.62 11.17 15.06
N LEU A 126 22.48 10.30 16.07
CA LEU A 126 23.26 9.08 16.29
C LEU A 126 22.31 7.88 16.29
N THR A 127 22.75 6.77 15.70
CA THR A 127 21.97 5.52 15.62
C THR A 127 22.89 4.33 15.98
N PRO A 128 22.52 3.47 16.95
CA PRO A 128 21.43 3.67 17.91
C PRO A 128 21.77 4.80 18.89
N GLY A 129 20.75 5.52 19.35
CA GLY A 129 20.87 6.45 20.46
C GLY A 129 20.92 5.73 21.82
N PRO A 130 20.88 6.49 22.93
CA PRO A 130 20.86 5.94 24.28
C PRO A 130 19.75 4.89 24.46
N ALA A 131 20.07 3.80 25.17
CA ALA A 131 19.16 2.67 25.42
C ALA A 131 18.62 1.98 24.14
N GLY A 132 19.31 2.11 23.01
CA GLY A 132 18.90 1.48 21.75
C GLY A 132 17.84 2.27 20.96
N ALA A 133 17.43 3.45 21.45
CA ALA A 133 16.42 4.27 20.80
C ALA A 133 16.94 4.89 19.51
N VAL A 134 16.21 4.71 18.41
CA VAL A 134 16.51 5.36 17.12
C VAL A 134 15.47 6.43 16.81
N TRP A 135 14.22 6.16 17.18
CA TRP A 135 13.09 7.04 16.90
C TRP A 135 12.46 7.54 18.18
N ARG A 136 11.88 8.73 18.12
CA ARG A 136 11.13 9.33 19.22
C ARG A 136 9.85 10.00 18.71
N ALA A 137 8.72 9.77 19.36
CA ALA A 137 7.53 10.59 19.14
C ALA A 137 7.76 12.00 19.71
N GLY A 138 7.43 13.01 18.92
CA GLY A 138 7.62 14.41 19.28
C GLY A 138 6.78 14.83 20.48
N PRO A 139 7.08 16.02 21.05
CA PRO A 139 6.53 16.50 22.33
C PRO A 139 5.00 16.74 22.36
N GLY A 140 4.26 16.45 21.29
CA GLY A 140 2.80 16.54 21.25
C GLY A 140 2.09 15.36 21.91
N CYS A 141 2.68 14.15 21.97
CA CYS A 141 2.01 12.95 22.45
C CYS A 141 1.93 12.87 23.98
N GLU A 142 0.95 13.54 24.58
CA GLU A 142 0.66 13.54 26.02
C GLU A 142 1.85 13.97 26.93
N GLY A 143 2.77 14.77 26.38
CA GLY A 143 3.99 15.20 27.10
C GLY A 143 4.99 14.07 27.41
N HIS A 144 4.71 12.84 26.98
CA HIS A 144 5.58 11.67 27.19
C HIS A 144 6.55 11.47 26.03
N LYS A 145 7.81 11.13 26.35
CA LYS A 145 8.82 10.77 25.35
C LYS A 145 8.72 9.28 25.02
N TRP A 146 7.93 8.96 24.02
CA TRP A 146 7.87 7.61 23.46
C TRP A 146 9.06 7.35 22.54
N ASN A 147 9.81 6.30 22.82
CA ASN A 147 11.02 5.89 22.12
C ASN A 147 10.81 4.52 21.47
N PHE A 148 11.46 4.34 20.33
CA PHE A 148 11.36 3.13 19.52
C PHE A 148 12.73 2.66 19.07
N GLY A 149 12.88 1.34 18.96
CA GLY A 149 14.09 0.69 18.48
C GLY A 149 14.30 0.87 16.97
N PRO A 150 15.41 0.35 16.41
CA PRO A 150 15.77 0.55 15.01
C PRO A 150 14.69 0.11 14.02
N ARG A 151 13.95 -0.95 14.34
CA ARG A 151 12.87 -1.49 13.49
C ARG A 151 11.51 -0.85 13.74
N GLY A 152 11.44 0.20 14.56
CA GLY A 152 10.20 0.86 14.97
C GLY A 152 9.44 0.11 16.06
N ASP A 153 10.05 -0.90 16.66
CA ASP A 153 9.54 -1.63 17.82
C ASP A 153 9.43 -0.69 19.06
N PRO A 154 8.38 -0.84 19.87
CA PRO A 154 8.20 0.00 21.04
C PRO A 154 9.22 -0.36 22.13
N LEU A 155 9.99 0.62 22.61
CA LEU A 155 10.84 0.44 23.80
C LEU A 155 10.07 0.77 25.07
N ASN A 156 9.39 1.92 25.07
CA ASN A 156 8.50 2.35 26.15
C ASN A 156 7.12 2.80 25.64
N ALA A 157 6.86 2.74 24.32
CA ALA A 157 5.60 3.16 23.72
C ALA A 157 4.50 2.08 23.84
N PRO A 158 3.21 2.46 23.87
CA PRO A 158 2.10 1.50 23.95
C PRO A 158 1.93 0.62 22.69
N ARG A 159 2.45 1.07 21.54
CA ARG A 159 2.43 0.32 20.27
C ARG A 159 3.65 0.67 19.42
N SER A 160 3.94 -0.13 18.38
CA SER A 160 5.04 0.15 17.46
C SER A 160 4.78 1.37 16.56
N LEU A 161 5.80 1.83 15.85
CA LEU A 161 5.63 2.74 14.71
C LEU A 161 4.89 2.04 13.57
N ASP A 162 4.24 2.86 12.75
CA ASP A 162 3.66 2.43 11.47
C ASP A 162 4.82 2.22 10.47
N ARG A 163 4.87 1.06 9.84
CA ARG A 163 5.96 0.67 8.92
C ARG A 163 5.45 0.47 7.52
N TYR A 164 6.30 0.68 6.52
CA TYR A 164 6.01 0.37 5.13
C TYR A 164 6.75 -0.88 4.70
N LEU A 165 6.18 -1.62 3.75
CA LEU A 165 6.88 -2.74 3.13
C LEU A 165 8.01 -2.19 2.26
N VAL A 166 9.21 -2.72 2.44
CA VAL A 166 10.38 -2.34 1.68
C VAL A 166 10.88 -3.57 0.92
N SER A 167 11.12 -3.41 -0.37
CA SER A 167 11.77 -4.40 -1.22
C SER A 167 13.08 -3.82 -1.73
N VAL A 168 14.11 -4.66 -1.86
CA VAL A 168 15.41 -4.28 -2.41
C VAL A 168 15.62 -5.08 -3.68
N GLU A 169 15.83 -4.38 -4.79
CA GLU A 169 16.01 -4.98 -6.12
C GLU A 169 17.23 -4.35 -6.77
N GLY A 170 18.34 -5.09 -6.85
CA GLY A 170 19.59 -4.59 -7.42
C GLY A 170 20.11 -3.35 -6.68
N ASP A 171 20.16 -2.22 -7.38
CA ASP A 171 20.58 -0.90 -6.90
C ASP A 171 19.41 -0.02 -6.42
N ARG A 172 18.20 -0.57 -6.34
CA ARG A 172 16.96 0.14 -5.99
C ARG A 172 16.38 -0.35 -4.69
N VAL A 173 15.77 0.58 -3.96
CA VAL A 173 14.94 0.30 -2.79
C VAL A 173 13.54 0.83 -3.07
N ILE A 174 12.56 -0.06 -3.01
CA ILE A 174 11.17 0.22 -3.32
C ILE A 174 10.36 0.16 -2.03
N VAL A 175 9.75 1.28 -1.67
CA VAL A 175 8.89 1.40 -0.49
C VAL A 175 7.43 1.43 -0.95
N ASN A 176 6.63 0.51 -0.44
CA ASN A 176 5.20 0.45 -0.73
C ASN A 176 4.41 1.29 0.28
N LEU A 177 3.88 2.42 -0.20
CA LEU A 177 3.11 3.39 0.58
C LEU A 177 1.59 3.13 0.57
N SER A 178 1.11 2.16 -0.20
CA SER A 178 -0.34 1.83 -0.30
C SER A 178 -0.95 1.41 1.03
N ARG A 179 -0.17 0.77 1.90
CA ARG A 179 -0.61 0.31 3.22
C ARG A 179 0.53 0.38 4.23
N ALA A 180 0.26 1.09 5.32
CA ALA A 180 1.11 1.03 6.50
C ALA A 180 0.78 -0.21 7.34
N ILE A 181 1.81 -0.93 7.75
CA ILE A 181 1.75 -2.01 8.72
C ILE A 181 1.75 -1.36 10.11
N ARG A 182 0.60 -1.39 10.77
CA ARG A 182 0.48 -1.00 12.17
C ARG A 182 0.82 -2.22 13.03
N GLY A 183 1.89 -2.14 13.81
CA GLY A 183 2.11 -3.10 14.88
C GLY A 183 1.23 -2.72 16.06
N PHE A 184 0.31 -3.60 16.42
CA PHE A 184 -0.33 -3.55 17.72
C PHE A 184 0.73 -3.87 18.78
N GLY A 185 0.67 -3.22 19.94
CA GLY A 185 1.55 -3.52 21.07
C GLY A 185 1.30 -4.92 21.63
N LYS A 186 1.53 -5.12 22.93
CA LYS A 186 1.10 -6.36 23.60
C LYS A 186 -0.40 -6.53 23.37
N THR A 187 -0.78 -7.59 22.66
CA THR A 187 -2.18 -8.04 22.62
C THR A 187 -2.63 -8.22 24.06
N PRO A 188 -3.76 -7.64 24.51
CA PRO A 188 -4.30 -7.97 25.83
C PRO A 188 -4.53 -9.48 25.85
N GLN A 189 -3.83 -10.18 26.73
CA GLN A 189 -4.10 -11.58 26.96
C GLN A 189 -5.49 -11.66 27.60
N PRO A 190 -6.43 -12.47 27.07
CA PRO A 190 -7.76 -12.56 27.66
C PRO A 190 -7.63 -13.04 29.10
N THR A 191 -7.98 -12.18 30.05
CA THR A 191 -8.10 -12.55 31.46
C THR A 191 -9.26 -13.53 31.55
N ARG A 192 -8.97 -14.81 31.83
CA ARG A 192 -10.02 -15.75 32.23
C ARG A 192 -10.68 -15.16 33.48
N SER A 193 -11.97 -14.82 33.38
CA SER A 193 -12.76 -14.47 34.55
C SER A 193 -12.78 -15.69 35.48
N PRO A 194 -12.49 -15.54 36.79
CA PRO A 194 -12.71 -16.62 37.73
C PRO A 194 -14.22 -16.88 37.81
N LEU A 195 -14.59 -18.14 37.64
CA LEU A 195 -15.92 -18.68 37.96
C LEU A 195 -16.10 -18.72 39.48
#